data_AF-A0A5K1DB04-F1
#
_entry.id   AF-A0A5K1DB04-F1
#
_cell.length_a   1.000
_cell.length_b   1.000
_cell.length_c   1.000
_cell.angle_alpha   90.00
_cell.angle_beta   90.00
_cell.angle_gamma   90.00
#
_symmetry.space_group_name_H-M   'P 1'
#
loop_
_entity.id
_entity.type
_entity.pdbx_description
1 polymer ?
#
loop_
_entity_poly.entity_id
_entity_poly.type
_entity_poly.pdbx_seq_one_letter_code
_entity_poly.pdbx_strand_id
1 'polypeptide(L)'
;QGIVAHKVTEEENRLGVGAPFPGISPEALNDSDLYAVDKELFLGSKCEVKDSPKPWQFWMVMLKNGNLDTSAGLCPENGKPVGPFKQTPRFPCFGKGCMNQPTFYHEQTQFVDGTMNLRGSFNGSYDLGADLGKDGVGGSSFYEVVWEKKAGAGSWVFSHRLKTSKRYPWLMLYLRADATTGFSGGYHYETRGMLKT
;
A
#
# COMPACT_ATOMS: atom_id res chain seq x y z
N GLN A 1 -5.55 -30.06 3.90
CA GLN A 1 -5.51 -28.66 3.42
C GLN A 1 -4.14 -28.39 2.83
N GLY A 2 -4.04 -27.57 1.77
CA GLY A 2 -2.74 -27.08 1.32
C GLY A 2 -2.18 -26.06 2.32
N ILE A 3 -0.86 -25.88 2.34
CA ILE A 3 -0.18 -24.84 3.12
C ILE A 3 0.26 -23.74 2.16
N VAL A 4 -0.04 -22.48 2.48
CA VAL A 4 0.46 -21.33 1.72
C VAL A 4 1.84 -20.95 2.28
N ALA A 5 2.85 -20.95 1.42
CA ALA A 5 4.19 -20.51 1.80
C ALA A 5 4.34 -19.00 1.57
N HIS A 6 4.23 -18.22 2.65
CA HIS A 6 4.54 -16.79 2.63
C HIS A 6 6.05 -16.58 2.61
N LYS A 7 6.56 -15.85 1.62
CA LYS A 7 8.00 -15.61 1.42
C LYS A 7 8.58 -14.52 2.31
N VAL A 8 7.73 -13.59 2.73
CA VAL A 8 8.06 -12.51 3.66
C VAL A 8 7.56 -12.89 5.05
N THR A 9 8.44 -12.82 6.04
CA THR A 9 8.06 -13.09 7.44
C THR A 9 7.49 -11.84 8.11
N GLU A 10 6.77 -12.02 9.22
CA GLU A 10 6.27 -10.90 10.03
C GLU A 10 7.41 -10.02 10.59
N GLU A 11 8.56 -10.61 10.92
CA GLU A 11 9.74 -9.88 11.39
C GLU A 11 10.30 -8.97 10.29
N GLU A 12 10.43 -9.50 9.08
CA GLU A 12 10.90 -8.74 7.92
C GLU A 12 9.92 -7.62 7.54
N ASN A 13 8.62 -7.91 7.63
CA ASN A 13 7.59 -6.91 7.39
C ASN A 13 7.63 -5.78 8.44
N ARG A 14 8.10 -6.06 9.66
CA ARG A 14 8.25 -5.08 10.76
C ARG A 14 9.56 -4.31 10.76
N LEU A 15 10.50 -4.62 9.87
CA LEU A 15 11.75 -3.87 9.73
C LEU A 15 11.49 -2.35 9.59
N GLY A 16 12.22 -1.54 10.34
CA GLY A 16 12.11 -0.08 10.33
C GLY A 16 13.48 0.58 10.45
N VAL A 17 13.54 1.88 10.18
CA VAL A 17 14.80 2.67 10.14
C VAL A 17 15.70 2.34 11.33
N GLY A 18 16.98 2.12 11.06
CA GLY A 18 17.99 1.67 12.03
C GLY A 18 18.15 0.15 12.13
N ALA A 19 17.22 -0.66 11.62
CA ALA A 19 17.35 -2.12 11.58
C ALA A 19 18.07 -2.58 10.30
N PRO A 20 19.20 -3.30 10.38
CA PRO A 20 19.90 -3.77 9.20
C PRO A 20 19.19 -4.98 8.56
N PHE A 21 19.29 -5.09 7.23
CA PHE A 21 18.91 -6.28 6.46
C PHE A 21 19.87 -6.50 5.28
N PRO A 22 19.94 -7.70 4.69
CA PRO A 22 20.84 -7.98 3.58
C PRO A 22 20.63 -7.02 2.40
N GLY A 23 21.68 -6.30 2.01
CA GLY A 23 21.67 -5.40 0.86
C GLY A 23 21.24 -3.95 1.14
N ILE A 24 20.94 -3.59 2.39
CA ILE A 24 20.66 -2.19 2.75
C ILE A 24 21.89 -1.29 2.53
N SER A 25 21.68 -0.09 2.01
CA SER A 25 22.73 0.94 1.94
C SER A 25 23.06 1.51 3.33
N PRO A 26 24.34 1.80 3.66
CA PRO A 26 24.71 2.39 4.94
C PRO A 26 23.97 3.70 5.25
N GLU A 27 23.68 4.50 4.22
CA GLU A 27 22.97 5.77 4.31
C GLU A 27 21.51 5.57 4.72
N ALA A 28 20.85 4.54 4.19
CA ALA A 28 19.45 4.22 4.49
C ALA A 28 19.21 3.86 5.97
N LEU A 29 20.22 3.39 6.70
CA LEU A 29 20.06 3.08 8.13
C LEU A 29 19.63 4.29 8.97
N ASN A 30 19.95 5.51 8.50
CA ASN A 30 19.63 6.76 9.20
C ASN A 30 18.66 7.66 8.43
N ASP A 31 18.12 7.20 7.30
CA ASP A 31 17.24 7.98 6.41
C ASP A 31 15.97 7.19 6.11
N SER A 32 14.81 7.69 6.53
CA SER A 32 13.54 6.99 6.37
C SER A 32 13.11 6.80 4.93
N ASP A 33 13.46 7.74 4.07
CA ASP A 33 13.04 7.73 2.67
C ASP A 33 13.87 6.70 1.90
N LEU A 34 15.19 6.68 2.11
CA LEU A 34 16.06 5.65 1.54
C LEU A 34 15.77 4.26 2.11
N TYR A 35 15.50 4.15 3.41
CA TYR A 35 15.14 2.89 4.05
C TYR A 35 13.88 2.26 3.45
N ALA A 36 12.86 3.07 3.17
CA ALA A 36 11.62 2.58 2.57
C ALA A 36 11.88 1.95 1.19
N VAL A 37 12.73 2.57 0.37
CA VAL A 37 13.11 2.05 -0.95
C VAL A 37 13.87 0.73 -0.83
N ASP A 38 14.95 0.70 -0.05
CA ASP A 38 15.79 -0.49 0.11
C ASP A 38 14.98 -1.66 0.69
N LYS A 39 14.08 -1.38 1.64
CA LYS A 39 13.19 -2.39 2.21
C LYS A 39 12.22 -2.94 1.17
N GLU A 40 11.60 -2.09 0.34
CA GLU A 40 10.68 -2.55 -0.71
C GLU A 40 11.40 -3.47 -1.71
N LEU A 41 12.61 -3.11 -2.14
CA LEU A 41 13.43 -3.93 -3.03
C LEU A 41 13.83 -5.27 -2.39
N PHE A 42 14.23 -5.26 -1.11
CA PHE A 42 14.54 -6.48 -0.36
C PHE A 42 13.33 -7.41 -0.26
N LEU A 43 12.16 -6.90 0.13
CA LEU A 43 10.94 -7.70 0.22
C LEU A 43 10.48 -8.20 -1.16
N GLY A 44 10.59 -7.36 -2.20
CA GLY A 44 10.29 -7.72 -3.58
C GLY A 44 11.15 -8.88 -4.09
N SER A 45 12.46 -8.87 -3.77
CA SER A 45 13.40 -9.93 -4.18
C SER A 45 13.04 -11.32 -3.64
N LYS A 46 12.35 -11.40 -2.49
CA LYS A 46 11.90 -12.68 -1.90
C LYS A 46 10.69 -13.29 -2.59
N CYS A 47 9.88 -12.44 -3.20
CA CYS A 47 8.64 -12.80 -3.89
C CYS A 47 8.84 -12.91 -5.41
N GLU A 48 10.07 -12.70 -5.90
CA GLU A 48 10.34 -12.70 -7.33
C GLU A 48 10.07 -14.07 -7.96
N VAL A 49 9.45 -14.03 -9.13
CA VAL A 49 9.24 -15.21 -9.96
C VAL A 49 10.06 -15.05 -11.22
N LYS A 50 10.94 -16.02 -11.46
CA LYS A 50 11.80 -16.05 -12.66
C LYS A 50 10.92 -16.00 -13.91
N ASP A 51 11.18 -15.02 -14.75
CA ASP A 51 10.41 -14.76 -15.97
C ASP A 51 11.28 -14.09 -17.04
N SER A 52 10.84 -14.13 -18.30
CA SER A 52 11.54 -13.53 -19.44
C SER A 52 10.84 -12.25 -19.91
N PRO A 53 11.56 -11.13 -20.20
CA PRO A 53 13.02 -10.97 -20.12
C PRO A 53 13.57 -10.67 -18.70
N LYS A 54 12.71 -10.32 -17.74
CA LYS A 54 13.07 -9.99 -16.35
C LYS A 54 12.05 -10.62 -15.38
N PRO A 55 12.42 -10.97 -14.13
CA PRO A 55 11.46 -11.45 -13.14
C PRO A 55 10.38 -10.41 -12.82
N TRP A 56 9.23 -10.87 -12.35
CA TRP A 56 8.20 -10.01 -11.73
C TRP A 56 8.13 -10.30 -10.24
N GLN A 57 7.70 -9.31 -9.45
CA GLN A 57 7.89 -9.33 -8.00
C GLN A 57 6.58 -9.21 -7.23
N PHE A 58 5.64 -8.37 -7.68
CA PHE A 58 4.44 -8.08 -6.88
C PHE A 58 3.28 -7.48 -7.67
N TRP A 59 2.14 -7.37 -7.01
CA TRP A 59 1.12 -6.36 -7.25
C TRP A 59 1.05 -5.48 -6.01
N MET A 60 0.62 -4.24 -6.16
CA MET A 60 0.57 -3.25 -5.09
C MET A 60 -0.84 -2.69 -4.97
N VAL A 61 -1.32 -2.59 -3.74
CA VAL A 61 -2.53 -1.83 -3.41
C VAL A 61 -2.07 -0.51 -2.80
N MET A 62 -2.43 0.59 -3.44
CA MET A 62 -2.14 1.94 -2.94
C MET A 62 -3.45 2.63 -2.60
N LEU A 63 -3.54 3.12 -1.37
CA LEU A 63 -4.66 3.89 -0.87
C LEU A 63 -4.25 5.36 -0.79
N LYS A 64 -5.07 6.23 -1.37
CA LYS A 64 -4.89 7.68 -1.25
C LYS A 64 -6.14 8.31 -0.67
N ASN A 65 -5.92 9.29 0.17
CA ASN A 65 -6.94 10.27 0.54
C ASN A 65 -6.59 11.61 -0.12
N GLY A 66 -7.60 12.45 -0.33
CA GLY A 66 -7.46 13.75 -0.99
C GLY A 66 -7.28 14.89 0.02
N ASN A 67 -7.00 14.56 1.27
CA ASN A 67 -6.99 15.50 2.40
C ASN A 67 -5.55 15.98 2.62
N LEU A 68 -5.07 16.88 1.75
CA LEU A 68 -3.66 17.28 1.70
C LEU A 68 -3.39 18.57 2.48
N ASP A 69 -2.51 18.50 3.49
CA ASP A 69 -1.94 19.68 4.11
C ASP A 69 -0.82 20.24 3.21
N THR A 70 -1.18 21.17 2.33
CA THR A 70 -0.22 21.81 1.43
C THR A 70 0.82 22.69 2.13
N SER A 71 0.61 22.99 3.43
CA SER A 71 1.52 23.81 4.23
C SER A 71 2.58 22.99 4.96
N ALA A 72 2.35 21.68 5.14
CA ALA A 72 3.23 20.82 5.92
C ALA A 72 4.58 20.56 5.21
N GLY A 73 4.65 20.73 3.88
CA GLY A 73 5.87 20.48 3.09
C GLY A 73 6.41 19.05 3.19
N LEU A 74 5.59 18.12 3.69
CA LEU A 74 5.97 16.73 4.00
C LEU A 74 6.14 15.87 2.74
N CYS A 75 5.51 16.25 1.63
CA CYS A 75 5.62 15.50 0.39
C CYS A 75 6.69 16.16 -0.50
N PRO A 76 7.88 15.56 -0.64
CA PRO A 76 8.90 16.09 -1.54
C PRO A 76 8.46 16.00 -3.01
N GLU A 77 8.90 16.93 -3.84
CA GLU A 77 8.80 16.85 -5.30
C GLU A 77 10.11 16.24 -5.78
N ASN A 78 10.05 14.99 -6.23
CA ASN A 78 11.22 14.25 -6.71
C ASN A 78 12.37 14.22 -5.69
N GLY A 79 12.05 13.91 -4.43
CA GLY A 79 13.03 13.84 -3.34
C GLY A 79 13.53 15.20 -2.82
N LYS A 80 13.00 16.33 -3.33
CA LYS A 80 13.34 17.66 -2.82
C LYS A 80 12.21 18.19 -1.94
N PRO A 81 12.51 18.73 -0.73
CA PRO A 81 11.52 19.45 0.05
C PRO A 81 10.89 20.56 -0.78
N VAL A 82 9.56 20.60 -0.77
CA VAL A 82 8.78 21.55 -1.57
C VAL A 82 7.61 22.05 -0.75
N GLY A 83 7.26 23.30 -1.02
CA GLY A 83 6.14 23.99 -0.40
C GLY A 83 6.54 25.24 0.38
N PRO A 84 5.55 25.92 0.99
CA PRO A 84 4.13 25.55 0.99
C PRO A 84 3.46 25.74 -0.37
N PHE A 85 2.59 24.80 -0.76
CA PHE A 85 1.78 24.93 -1.98
C PHE A 85 0.50 25.71 -1.69
N LYS A 86 0.00 26.43 -2.70
CA LYS A 86 -1.30 27.11 -2.59
C LYS A 86 -2.40 26.07 -2.36
N GLN A 87 -3.17 26.23 -1.29
CA GLN A 87 -4.36 25.44 -1.04
C GLN A 87 -5.31 25.55 -2.24
N THR A 88 -5.81 24.41 -2.71
CA THR A 88 -6.81 24.38 -3.79
C THR A 88 -8.08 23.70 -3.28
N PRO A 89 -9.27 24.08 -3.76
CA PRO A 89 -10.53 23.43 -3.37
C PRO A 89 -10.59 21.93 -3.71
N ARG A 90 -9.65 21.41 -4.52
CA ARG A 90 -9.63 20.01 -4.97
C ARG A 90 -9.16 19.04 -3.89
N PHE A 91 -8.37 19.51 -2.92
CA PHE A 91 -7.79 18.69 -1.87
C PHE A 91 -8.00 19.37 -0.50
N PRO A 92 -9.24 19.38 0.02
CA PRO A 92 -9.58 20.11 1.25
C PRO A 92 -8.85 19.50 2.45
N CYS A 93 -8.35 20.34 3.36
CA CYS A 93 -7.70 19.93 4.61
C CYS A 93 -8.61 20.17 5.83
N PHE A 94 -9.00 19.11 6.56
CA PHE A 94 -9.98 19.20 7.66
C PHE A 94 -9.37 19.45 9.06
N GLY A 95 -8.11 19.85 9.14
CA GLY A 95 -7.43 20.15 10.41
C GLY A 95 -5.91 20.06 10.30
N LYS A 96 -5.19 20.37 11.38
CA LYS A 96 -3.73 20.24 11.43
C LYS A 96 -3.32 18.78 11.23
N GLY A 97 -2.42 18.50 10.28
CA GLY A 97 -1.97 17.14 10.01
C GLY A 97 -3.04 16.26 9.35
N CYS A 98 -3.89 16.83 8.50
CA CYS A 98 -5.01 16.15 7.83
C CYS A 98 -4.59 14.98 6.89
N MET A 99 -3.29 14.81 6.66
CA MET A 99 -2.68 13.61 6.08
C MET A 99 -2.36 12.60 7.19
N ASN A 100 -3.18 11.56 7.33
CA ASN A 100 -2.89 10.40 8.18
C ASN A 100 -2.85 9.11 7.37
N GLN A 101 -2.18 8.10 7.93
CA GLN A 101 -2.30 6.73 7.45
C GLN A 101 -3.61 6.12 7.97
N PRO A 102 -4.30 5.28 7.17
CA PRO A 102 -5.50 4.62 7.67
C PRO A 102 -5.13 3.53 8.67
N THR A 103 -6.11 3.02 9.41
CA THR A 103 -5.97 1.68 9.97
C THR A 103 -5.76 0.67 8.84
N PHE A 104 -4.96 -0.36 9.10
CA PHE A 104 -4.62 -1.38 8.12
C PHE A 104 -4.69 -2.75 8.78
N TYR A 105 -5.74 -3.48 8.45
CA TYR A 105 -5.91 -4.87 8.84
C TYR A 105 -5.58 -5.76 7.65
N HIS A 106 -4.65 -6.69 7.86
CA HIS A 106 -4.21 -7.65 6.85
C HIS A 106 -4.66 -9.05 7.24
N GLU A 107 -5.44 -9.67 6.36
CA GLU A 107 -5.68 -11.10 6.37
C GLU A 107 -4.74 -11.75 5.35
N GLN A 108 -3.73 -12.46 5.84
CA GLN A 108 -2.80 -13.19 4.99
C GLN A 108 -3.53 -14.18 4.09
N THR A 109 -3.02 -14.34 2.87
CA THR A 109 -3.55 -15.30 1.90
C THR A 109 -3.54 -16.73 2.47
N GLN A 110 -4.70 -17.34 2.61
CA GLN A 110 -4.83 -18.71 3.10
C GLN A 110 -5.86 -19.50 2.28
N PHE A 111 -5.85 -20.82 2.42
CA PHE A 111 -6.93 -21.65 1.88
C PHE A 111 -8.21 -21.39 2.67
N VAL A 112 -9.30 -21.12 1.96
CA VAL A 112 -10.64 -21.07 2.55
C VAL A 112 -11.05 -22.49 2.95
N ASP A 113 -11.50 -22.66 4.19
CA ASP A 113 -11.80 -23.96 4.78
C ASP A 113 -12.67 -24.84 3.91
N GLY A 114 -12.26 -26.10 3.75
CA GLY A 114 -12.96 -27.08 2.92
C GLY A 114 -12.88 -26.84 1.40
N THR A 115 -12.10 -25.86 0.92
CA THR A 115 -12.00 -25.52 -0.51
C THR A 115 -10.55 -25.51 -1.02
N MET A 116 -10.42 -25.44 -2.35
CA MET A 116 -9.14 -25.15 -3.04
C MET A 116 -8.95 -23.65 -3.32
N ASN A 117 -9.80 -22.79 -2.77
CA ASN A 117 -9.73 -21.36 -3.01
C ASN A 117 -8.76 -20.72 -2.03
N LEU A 118 -7.85 -19.92 -2.55
CA LEU A 118 -6.99 -19.02 -1.81
C LEU A 118 -7.69 -17.68 -1.69
N ARG A 119 -7.65 -17.08 -0.50
CA ARG A 119 -8.19 -15.76 -0.24
C ARG A 119 -7.29 -15.00 0.72
N GLY A 120 -7.05 -13.72 0.44
CA GLY A 120 -6.50 -12.76 1.39
C GLY A 120 -7.19 -11.41 1.26
N SER A 121 -6.98 -10.52 2.23
CA SER A 121 -7.58 -9.19 2.20
C SER A 121 -6.80 -8.11 2.94
N PHE A 122 -7.04 -6.86 2.55
CA PHE A 122 -6.73 -5.67 3.31
C PHE A 122 -8.02 -4.89 3.59
N ASN A 123 -8.20 -4.38 4.79
CA ASN A 123 -9.28 -3.44 5.07
C ASN A 123 -8.90 -2.42 6.16
N GLY A 124 -9.69 -1.35 6.25
CA GLY A 124 -9.50 -0.35 7.29
C GLY A 124 -10.26 0.94 7.03
N SER A 125 -9.83 2.00 7.72
CA SER A 125 -10.49 3.31 7.73
C SER A 125 -9.50 4.45 7.98
N TYR A 126 -9.73 5.61 7.37
CA TYR A 126 -8.99 6.83 7.66
C TYR A 126 -9.56 7.59 8.88
N ASP A 127 -10.76 7.23 9.33
CA ASP A 127 -11.46 7.85 10.44
C ASP A 127 -10.91 7.37 11.81
N LEU A 128 -9.63 7.63 12.05
CA LEU A 128 -8.96 7.35 13.33
C LEU A 128 -9.69 8.11 14.47
N GLY A 129 -10.02 7.39 15.55
CA GLY A 129 -10.68 7.97 16.72
C GLY A 129 -12.09 8.52 16.48
N ALA A 130 -12.82 8.03 15.46
CA ALA A 130 -14.23 8.37 15.28
C ALA A 130 -15.05 8.02 16.53
N ASP A 131 -15.83 8.99 17.01
CA ASP A 131 -16.78 8.78 18.10
C ASP A 131 -18.08 8.30 17.45
N LEU A 132 -18.27 6.97 17.42
CA LEU A 132 -19.44 6.33 16.82
C LEU A 132 -20.78 6.85 17.38
N GLY A 133 -20.77 7.46 18.58
CA GLY A 133 -21.95 8.09 19.19
C GLY A 133 -22.29 9.47 18.61
N LYS A 134 -21.30 10.24 18.14
CA LYS A 134 -21.49 11.57 17.52
C LYS A 134 -21.49 11.53 16.00
N ASP A 135 -20.66 10.68 15.42
CA ASP A 135 -20.42 10.60 13.98
C ASP A 135 -21.44 9.69 13.25
N GLY A 136 -22.22 8.92 14.03
CA GLY A 136 -23.26 8.02 13.57
C GLY A 136 -22.72 6.68 13.03
N VAL A 137 -23.46 5.59 13.27
CA VAL A 137 -23.15 4.27 12.71
C VAL A 137 -23.32 4.33 11.19
N GLY A 138 -22.19 4.42 10.48
CA GLY A 138 -22.17 4.56 9.02
C GLY A 138 -21.54 5.86 8.51
N GLY A 139 -21.10 6.76 9.39
CA GLY A 139 -20.40 8.00 9.00
C GLY A 139 -18.93 7.84 8.62
N SER A 140 -18.30 6.70 8.94
CA SER A 140 -16.87 6.46 8.74
C SER A 140 -16.51 6.00 7.34
N SER A 141 -15.30 6.35 6.92
CA SER A 141 -14.66 5.84 5.71
C SER A 141 -14.35 4.37 5.89
N PHE A 142 -14.35 3.65 4.77
CA PHE A 142 -14.00 2.25 4.74
C PHE A 142 -13.35 1.92 3.41
N TYR A 143 -12.29 1.11 3.45
CA TYR A 143 -11.77 0.46 2.27
C TYR A 143 -11.64 -1.04 2.56
N GLU A 144 -11.78 -1.82 1.50
CA GLU A 144 -11.51 -3.25 1.50
C GLU A 144 -10.96 -3.64 0.14
N VAL A 145 -9.92 -4.46 0.13
CA VAL A 145 -9.44 -5.17 -1.06
C VAL A 145 -9.37 -6.64 -0.71
N VAL A 146 -10.02 -7.46 -1.51
CA VAL A 146 -10.02 -8.91 -1.40
C VAL A 146 -9.42 -9.47 -2.67
N TRP A 147 -8.52 -10.44 -2.54
CA TRP A 147 -7.98 -11.19 -3.66
C TRP A 147 -8.25 -12.68 -3.49
N GLU A 148 -8.76 -13.30 -4.56
CA GLU A 148 -9.17 -14.70 -4.56
C GLU A 148 -8.63 -15.43 -5.78
N LYS A 149 -8.28 -16.71 -5.61
CA LYS A 149 -7.85 -17.58 -6.70
C LYS A 149 -8.13 -19.05 -6.38
N LYS A 150 -8.54 -19.83 -7.37
CA LYS A 150 -8.56 -21.29 -7.25
C LYS A 150 -7.15 -21.86 -7.44
N ALA A 151 -6.65 -22.65 -6.50
CA ALA A 151 -5.34 -23.27 -6.64
C ALA A 151 -5.28 -24.15 -7.91
N GLY A 152 -4.21 -24.00 -8.70
CA GLY A 152 -4.00 -24.73 -9.94
C GLY A 152 -4.86 -24.30 -11.14
N ALA A 153 -5.73 -23.28 -11.01
CA ALA A 153 -6.60 -22.84 -12.11
C ALA A 153 -6.88 -21.33 -12.09
N GLY A 154 -6.93 -20.71 -13.26
CA GLY A 154 -7.33 -19.31 -13.42
C GLY A 154 -6.35 -18.28 -12.87
N SER A 155 -6.81 -17.03 -12.89
CA SER A 155 -6.08 -15.84 -12.43
C SER A 155 -6.58 -15.37 -11.06
N TRP A 156 -5.83 -14.47 -10.43
CA TRP A 156 -6.32 -13.75 -9.26
C TRP A 156 -7.47 -12.82 -9.63
N VAL A 157 -8.54 -12.85 -8.84
CA VAL A 157 -9.67 -11.93 -8.92
C VAL A 157 -9.56 -10.95 -7.78
N PHE A 158 -9.55 -9.66 -8.09
CA PHE A 158 -9.50 -8.59 -7.09
C PHE A 158 -10.86 -7.91 -7.00
N SER A 159 -11.41 -7.87 -5.79
CA SER A 159 -12.61 -7.11 -5.46
C SER A 159 -12.21 -5.96 -4.54
N HIS A 160 -12.75 -4.77 -4.77
CA HIS A 160 -12.50 -3.62 -3.93
C HIS A 160 -13.79 -2.94 -3.51
N ARG A 161 -13.80 -2.41 -2.29
CA ARG A 161 -14.87 -1.54 -1.78
C ARG A 161 -14.24 -0.27 -1.25
N LEU A 162 -14.89 0.84 -1.55
CA LEU A 162 -14.47 2.15 -1.07
C LEU A 162 -15.68 2.95 -0.66
N LYS A 163 -15.61 3.50 0.55
CA LYS A 163 -16.65 4.34 1.13
C LYS A 163 -16.00 5.55 1.75
N THR A 164 -16.45 6.73 1.35
CA THR A 164 -16.00 8.02 1.87
C THR A 164 -16.71 8.37 3.18
N SER A 165 -16.18 9.36 3.88
CA SER A 165 -16.83 10.00 5.04
C SER A 165 -16.88 11.51 4.85
N LYS A 166 -17.54 12.22 5.77
CA LYS A 166 -17.51 13.70 5.77
C LYS A 166 -16.08 14.25 5.91
N ARG A 167 -15.23 13.57 6.70
CA ARG A 167 -13.81 13.94 6.90
C ARG A 167 -12.92 13.52 5.73
N TYR A 168 -13.30 12.45 5.03
CA TYR A 168 -12.57 11.94 3.87
C TYR A 168 -13.53 11.81 2.68
N PRO A 169 -13.96 12.94 2.09
CA PRO A 169 -14.96 12.97 1.00
C PRO A 169 -14.40 12.45 -0.33
N TRP A 170 -13.09 12.28 -0.41
CA TRP A 170 -12.40 11.72 -1.56
C TRP A 170 -11.41 10.67 -1.08
N LEU A 171 -11.54 9.47 -1.64
CA LEU A 171 -10.64 8.36 -1.47
C LEU A 171 -10.35 7.76 -2.83
N MET A 172 -9.18 7.17 -2.98
CA MET A 172 -8.78 6.47 -4.20
C MET A 172 -8.02 5.21 -3.86
N LEU A 173 -8.34 4.15 -4.59
CA LEU A 173 -7.70 2.85 -4.46
C LEU A 173 -7.10 2.46 -5.80
N TYR A 174 -5.80 2.19 -5.83
CA TYR A 174 -5.12 1.70 -7.01
C TYR A 174 -4.68 0.27 -6.78
N LEU A 175 -5.06 -0.62 -7.69
CA LEU A 175 -4.37 -1.87 -7.89
C LEU A 175 -3.33 -1.64 -8.99
N ARG A 176 -2.06 -1.78 -8.65
CA ARG A 176 -0.96 -1.72 -9.62
C ARG A 176 -0.37 -3.08 -9.80
N ALA A 177 -0.18 -3.45 -11.05
CA ALA A 177 0.33 -4.76 -11.38
C ALA A 177 1.35 -4.74 -12.53
N ASP A 178 1.79 -3.57 -13.00
CA ASP A 178 3.08 -3.42 -13.70
C ASP A 178 3.54 -1.95 -13.71
N ALA A 179 4.86 -1.70 -13.58
CA ALA A 179 5.47 -0.36 -13.61
C ALA A 179 6.92 -0.43 -14.10
N THR A 180 7.10 -0.84 -15.36
CA THR A 180 8.40 -1.19 -15.93
C THR A 180 9.41 -0.05 -16.05
N THR A 181 8.98 1.22 -16.03
CA THR A 181 9.87 2.40 -16.11
C THR A 181 9.27 3.64 -15.44
N GLY A 182 10.14 4.48 -14.86
CA GLY A 182 9.89 5.92 -14.63
C GLY A 182 9.02 6.32 -13.43
N PHE A 183 8.71 7.62 -13.38
CA PHE A 183 7.91 8.33 -12.35
C PHE A 183 6.38 8.14 -12.54
N SER A 184 5.95 6.99 -13.06
CA SER A 184 4.52 6.73 -13.24
C SER A 184 3.93 6.20 -11.94
N GLY A 185 3.52 7.15 -11.10
CA GLY A 185 2.76 6.89 -9.88
C GLY A 185 3.55 6.96 -8.57
N GLY A 186 4.66 7.69 -8.57
CA GLY A 186 5.29 8.22 -7.34
C GLY A 186 6.53 7.49 -6.82
N TYR A 187 7.01 6.45 -7.52
CA TYR A 187 8.26 5.79 -7.17
C TYR A 187 9.40 6.25 -8.09
N HIS A 188 10.61 6.31 -7.54
CA HIS A 188 11.82 6.76 -8.22
C HIS A 188 12.70 5.59 -8.71
N TYR A 189 12.18 4.36 -8.69
CA TYR A 189 12.90 3.14 -9.05
C TYR A 189 12.05 2.20 -9.92
N GLU A 190 12.74 1.40 -10.73
CA GLU A 190 12.11 0.39 -11.58
C GLU A 190 11.55 -0.76 -10.73
N THR A 191 10.32 -1.17 -11.02
CA THR A 191 9.71 -2.37 -10.45
C THR A 191 9.01 -3.14 -11.57
N ARG A 192 8.70 -4.43 -11.36
CA ARG A 192 7.97 -5.20 -12.37
C ARG A 192 6.86 -5.99 -11.71
N GLY A 193 5.65 -5.79 -12.22
CA GLY A 193 4.47 -6.42 -11.65
C GLY A 193 3.99 -7.65 -12.42
N MET A 194 2.87 -8.21 -11.97
CA MET A 194 2.31 -9.47 -12.47
C MET A 194 1.58 -9.42 -13.83
N LEU A 195 1.28 -8.23 -14.38
CA LEU A 195 0.61 -8.15 -15.68
C LEU A 195 1.59 -8.45 -16.81
N LYS A 196 1.33 -9.54 -17.53
CA LYS A 196 1.97 -9.81 -18.82
C LYS A 196 1.10 -9.20 -19.91
N THR A 197 1.70 -8.35 -20.74
CA THR A 197 1.15 -7.96 -22.04
C THR A 197 1.73 -8.83 -23.13
#